data_AF-A0A559QJL2-F1
#
_entry.id   AF-A0A559QJL2-F1
#
_cell.length_a   1.000
_cell.length_b   1.000
_cell.length_c   1.000
_cell.angle_alpha   90.00
_cell.angle_beta   90.00
_cell.angle_gamma   90.00
#
_symmetry.space_group_name_H-M   'P 1'
#
loop_
_entity.id
_entity.type
_entity.pdbx_description
1 polymer ?
#
loop_
_entity_poly.entity_id
_entity_poly.type
_entity_poly.pdbx_seq_one_letter_code
_entity_poly.pdbx_strand_id
1 'polypeptide(L)'
;MLRPIANEVNTMQPVNVKEAAHQLIDQLPEDVNWDKVLYTFQVRRDIEAGMADIEAGRVIDGDKVLEWIESWGTDNELEPPSA
;
A
#
# COMPACT_ATOMS: atom_id res chain seq x y z
N MET A 1 -9.31 -35.40 9.01
CA MET A 1 -8.97 -34.82 7.70
C MET A 1 -9.17 -33.32 7.80
N LEU A 2 -8.08 -32.54 7.83
CA LEU A 2 -8.14 -31.08 7.79
C LEU A 2 -8.09 -30.66 6.32
N ARG A 3 -9.05 -29.85 5.88
CA ARG A 3 -9.03 -29.25 4.54
C ARG A 3 -7.91 -28.20 4.49
N PRO A 4 -7.09 -28.14 3.42
CA PRO A 4 -6.15 -27.04 3.27
C PRO A 4 -6.93 -25.76 3.01
N ILE A 5 -6.68 -24.73 3.82
CA ILE A 5 -7.03 -23.35 3.45
C ILE A 5 -6.02 -22.97 2.38
N ALA A 6 -6.34 -23.29 1.12
CA ALA A 6 -5.72 -22.59 0.02
C ALA A 6 -6.23 -21.14 0.12
N ASN A 7 -5.51 -20.32 0.86
CA ASN A 7 -5.44 -18.90 0.54
C ASN A 7 -4.79 -18.85 -0.85
N GLU A 8 -5.61 -19.00 -1.88
CA GLU A 8 -5.31 -18.38 -3.16
C GLU A 8 -5.17 -16.89 -2.82
N VAL A 9 -3.93 -16.46 -2.58
CA VAL A 9 -3.54 -15.11 -2.96
C VAL A 9 -3.99 -15.02 -4.40
N ASN A 10 -5.15 -14.40 -4.61
CA ASN A 10 -5.62 -14.01 -5.91
C ASN A 10 -4.50 -13.12 -6.44
N THR A 11 -3.60 -13.71 -7.22
CA THR A 11 -2.65 -12.98 -8.02
C THR A 11 -3.56 -12.15 -8.90
N MET A 12 -3.75 -10.90 -8.52
CA MET A 12 -4.67 -10.00 -9.19
C MET A 12 -4.11 -9.89 -10.60
N GLN A 13 -4.65 -10.72 -11.48
CA GLN A 13 -4.45 -10.64 -12.91
C GLN A 13 -4.64 -9.16 -13.27
N PRO A 14 -3.83 -8.59 -14.17
CA PRO A 14 -3.94 -7.18 -14.49
C PRO A 14 -5.29 -6.95 -15.16
N VAL A 15 -6.32 -6.66 -14.35
CA VAL A 15 -7.48 -5.88 -14.78
C VAL A 15 -6.87 -4.65 -15.41
N ASN A 16 -7.15 -4.42 -16.69
CA ASN A 16 -6.64 -3.22 -17.33
C ASN A 16 -7.14 -2.01 -16.52
N VAL A 17 -6.39 -0.90 -16.53
CA VAL A 17 -6.67 0.27 -15.66
C VAL A 17 -8.12 0.75 -15.76
N LYS A 18 -8.78 0.61 -16.92
CA LYS A 18 -10.19 1.00 -17.07
C LYS A 18 -11.12 0.09 -16.30
N GLU A 19 -10.91 -1.22 -16.36
CA GLU A 19 -11.73 -2.19 -15.63
C GLU A 19 -11.55 -2.03 -14.12
N ALA A 20 -10.31 -1.83 -13.65
CA ALA A 20 -10.04 -1.52 -12.25
C ALA A 20 -10.71 -0.22 -11.80
N ALA A 21 -10.68 0.83 -12.64
CA ALA A 21 -11.37 2.09 -12.38
C ALA A 21 -12.89 1.92 -12.27
N HIS A 22 -13.50 1.15 -13.18
CA HIS A 22 -14.92 0.83 -13.13
C HIS A 22 -15.28 0.10 -11.82
N GLN A 23 -14.51 -0.94 -11.46
CA GLN A 23 -14.74 -1.69 -10.21
C GLN A 23 -14.62 -0.81 -8.97
N LEU A 24 -13.70 0.15 -8.95
CA LEU A 24 -13.59 1.10 -7.85
C LEU A 24 -14.80 2.02 -7.77
N ILE A 25 -15.26 2.55 -8.90
CA ILE A 25 -16.44 3.43 -8.97
C ILE A 25 -17.70 2.68 -8.53
N ASP A 26 -17.88 1.44 -8.99
CA ASP A 26 -19.05 0.61 -8.69
C ASP A 26 -19.18 0.26 -7.19
N GLN A 27 -18.10 0.38 -6.42
CA GLN A 27 -18.08 0.13 -4.97
C GLN A 27 -18.31 1.40 -4.14
N LEU A 28 -18.32 2.59 -4.75
CA LEU A 28 -18.53 3.84 -4.02
C LEU A 28 -20.00 4.00 -3.61
N PRO A 29 -20.27 4.66 -2.48
CA PRO A 29 -21.62 5.09 -2.12
C PRO A 29 -22.22 6.03 -3.18
N GLU A 30 -23.53 5.99 -3.38
CA GLU A 30 -24.25 6.87 -4.31
C GLU A 30 -24.12 8.36 -3.96
N ASP A 31 -23.94 8.69 -2.68
CA ASP A 31 -23.79 10.06 -2.18
C ASP A 31 -22.33 10.51 -2.07
N VAL A 32 -21.39 9.78 -2.68
CA VAL A 32 -19.97 10.11 -2.68
C VAL A 32 -19.70 11.48 -3.32
N ASN A 33 -18.80 12.25 -2.73
CA ASN A 33 -18.32 13.50 -3.30
C ASN A 33 -17.00 13.32 -4.07
N TRP A 34 -16.62 14.34 -4.84
CA TRP A 34 -15.40 14.30 -5.65
C TRP A 34 -14.12 14.07 -4.85
N ASP A 35 -14.03 14.60 -3.63
CA ASP A 35 -12.85 14.41 -2.77
C ASP A 35 -12.66 12.93 -2.44
N LYS A 36 -13.75 12.22 -2.15
CA LYS A 36 -13.72 10.78 -1.88
C LYS A 36 -13.45 9.94 -3.12
N VAL A 37 -13.98 10.32 -4.27
CA VAL A 37 -13.63 9.68 -5.54
C VAL A 37 -12.12 9.77 -5.78
N LEU A 38 -11.56 10.98 -5.73
CA LEU A 38 -10.13 11.20 -5.95
C LEU A 38 -9.27 10.45 -4.94
N TYR A 39 -9.66 10.49 -3.65
CA TYR A 39 -8.94 9.77 -2.61
C TYR A 39 -8.90 8.25 -2.85
N THR A 40 -10.00 7.63 -3.28
CA THR A 40 -10.04 6.20 -3.59
C THR A 40 -9.07 5.80 -4.69
N PHE A 41 -9.00 6.60 -5.77
CA PHE A 41 -8.04 6.36 -6.84
C PHE A 41 -6.60 6.58 -6.40
N GLN A 42 -6.35 7.59 -5.55
CA GLN A 42 -5.03 7.84 -4.98
C GLN A 42 -4.56 6.65 -4.13
N VAL A 43 -5.41 6.14 -3.22
CA VAL A 43 -5.09 4.97 -2.39
C VAL A 43 -4.79 3.74 -3.25
N ARG A 44 -5.58 3.49 -4.31
CA ARG A 44 -5.31 2.38 -5.23
C ARG A 44 -3.92 2.49 -5.85
N ARG A 45 -3.57 3.67 -6.37
CA ARG A 45 -2.26 3.94 -6.96
C ARG A 45 -1.13 3.72 -5.94
N ASP A 46 -1.30 4.21 -4.72
CA ASP A 46 -0.28 4.11 -3.68
C ASP A 46 -0.04 2.65 -3.26
N ILE A 47 -1.08 1.83 -3.22
CA ILE A 47 -0.96 0.38 -3.00
C ILE A 47 -0.17 -0.28 -4.14
N GLU A 48 -0.50 -0.01 -5.40
CA GLU A 48 0.20 -0.58 -6.55
C GLU A 48 1.68 -0.17 -6.58
N ALA A 49 1.96 1.09 -6.26
CA ALA A 49 3.33 1.59 -6.13
C ALA A 49 4.08 0.89 -4.98
N GLY A 50 3.47 0.79 -3.80
CA GLY A 50 4.07 0.11 -2.65
C GLY A 50 4.33 -1.38 -2.90
N MET A 51 3.42 -2.07 -3.61
CA MET A 51 3.65 -3.45 -4.03
C MET A 51 4.85 -3.58 -4.98
N ALA A 52 4.99 -2.65 -5.93
CA ALA A 52 6.13 -2.61 -6.84
C ALA A 52 7.45 -2.25 -6.13
N ASP A 53 7.40 -1.47 -5.04
CA ASP A 53 8.56 -1.18 -4.19
C ASP A 53 8.99 -2.43 -3.41
N ILE A 54 8.04 -3.18 -2.84
CA ILE A 54 8.30 -4.46 -2.16
C ILE A 54 8.94 -5.46 -3.11
N GLU A 55 8.37 -5.65 -4.31
CA GLU A 55 8.90 -6.59 -5.30
C GLU A 55 10.32 -6.23 -5.75
N ALA A 56 10.61 -4.94 -5.87
CA ALA A 56 11.92 -4.44 -6.25
C ALA A 56 12.92 -4.33 -5.08
N GLY A 57 12.52 -4.69 -3.86
CA GLY A 57 13.35 -4.55 -2.66
C GLY A 57 13.62 -3.10 -2.24
N ARG A 58 12.83 -2.13 -2.72
CA ARG A 58 12.90 -0.71 -2.31
C ARG A 58 12.19 -0.52 -0.97
N VAL A 59 12.61 -1.26 0.05
CA VAL A 59 12.00 -1.26 1.39
C VAL A 59 13.07 -1.05 2.45
N ILE A 60 12.67 -0.39 3.54
CA ILE A 60 13.50 -0.20 4.72
C ILE A 60 12.93 -1.06 5.84
N ASP A 61 13.80 -1.64 6.66
CA ASP A 61 13.40 -2.36 7.87
C ASP A 61 12.65 -1.44 8.84
N GLY A 62 11.49 -1.88 9.31
CA GLY A 62 10.61 -1.08 10.18
C GLY A 62 11.26 -0.73 11.53
N ASP A 63 12.04 -1.64 12.11
CA ASP A 63 12.72 -1.41 13.38
C ASP A 63 13.79 -0.33 13.21
N LYS A 64 14.45 -0.26 12.04
CA LYS A 64 15.40 0.82 11.73
C LYS A 64 14.74 2.19 11.57
N VAL A 65 13.54 2.24 11.02
CA VAL A 65 12.77 3.49 10.95
C VAL A 65 12.33 3.92 12.36
N LEU A 66 11.89 2.98 13.20
CA LEU A 66 11.49 3.27 14.58
C LEU A 66 12.66 3.74 15.44
N GLU A 67 13.81 3.05 15.39
CA GLU A 67 15.05 3.47 16.04
C GLU A 67 15.41 4.92 15.65
N TRP A 68 15.30 5.25 14.36
CA TRP A 68 15.57 6.59 13.85
C TRP A 68 14.58 7.63 14.41
N ILE A 69 13.27 7.38 14.36
CA ILE A 69 12.24 8.29 14.86
C ILE A 69 12.40 8.51 16.38
N GLU A 70 12.71 7.46 17.14
CA GLU A 70 12.91 7.54 18.59
C GLU A 70 14.15 8.35 18.98
N SER A 71 15.15 8.44 18.09
CA SER A 71 16.36 9.22 18.32
C SER A 71 16.18 10.74 18.14
N TRP A 72 15.08 11.18 17.54
CA TRP A 72 14.86 12.59 17.20
C TRP A 72 14.83 13.49 18.43
N GLY A 73 15.57 14.61 18.37
CA GLY A 73 15.64 15.59 19.45
C GLY A 73 16.48 15.14 20.65
N THR A 74 17.30 14.10 20.47
CA THR A 74 18.29 13.65 21.46
C THR A 74 19.71 14.06 21.05
N ASP A 75 20.66 14.00 22.00
CA ASP A 75 22.09 14.21 21.69
C ASP A 75 22.67 13.09 20.79
N ASN A 76 21.93 12.00 20.57
CA ASN A 76 22.33 10.84 19.77
C ASN A 76 21.37 10.60 18.60
N GLU A 77 20.90 11.66 17.94
CA GLU A 77 20.04 11.54 16.76
C GLU A 77 20.71 10.72 15.66
N LEU A 78 20.00 9.72 15.15
CA LEU A 78 20.47 8.80 14.11
C LEU A 78 20.21 9.40 12.72
N GLU A 79 21.01 8.98 11.75
CA GLU A 79 20.77 9.32 10.34
C GLU A 79 19.54 8.55 9.80
N PRO A 80 18.80 9.12 8.83
CA PRO A 80 17.67 8.44 8.22
C PRO A 80 18.12 7.14 7.54
N PRO A 81 17.42 6.01 7.76
CA PRO A 81 17.75 4.76 7.10
C PRO A 81 17.46 4.84 5.59
N SER A 82 18.21 4.09 4.78
CA SER A 82 18.06 4.03 3.32
C SER A 82 17.68 2.62 2.86
N ALA A 83 16.83 2.55 1.82
CA ALA A 83 16.49 1.31 1.11
C ALA A 83 17.64 0.82 0.21
#